data_AF-A0A7S2KQR0-F1
#
_entry.id   AF-A0A7S2KQR0-F1
#
_cell.length_a   1.000
_cell.length_b   1.000
_cell.length_c   1.000
_cell.angle_alpha   90.00
_cell.angle_beta   90.00
_cell.angle_gamma   90.00
#
_symmetry.space_group_name_H-M   'P 1'
#
loop_
_entity.id
_entity.type
_entity.pdbx_description
1 polymer ?
#
loop_
_entity_poly.entity_id
_entity_poly.type
_entity_poly.pdbx_seq_one_letter_code
_entity_poly.pdbx_strand_id
1 'polypeptide(L)'
;MSSLRRTATRDASGPVAAPSQADVVKFARVYTLHRGDLDRLGRLLGLSPAMLRDRPPRNATEFATALLAGDYTGDTTELRRKLLRKRLSIDLSAMAPQLKPTTTREAVAEADPDAIRAAARAYGAAGGDLATLAGLCRVPQHLLEISRPKDAEDFARK
;
A
#
# COMPACT_ATOMS: atom_id res chain seq x y z
N MET A 1 -30.34 -21.07 -29.69
CA MET A 1 -29.04 -20.51 -29.28
C MET A 1 -29.05 -19.01 -29.51
N SER A 2 -29.07 -18.21 -28.44
CA SER A 2 -29.15 -16.75 -28.53
C SER A 2 -27.74 -16.17 -28.73
N SER A 3 -27.46 -15.58 -29.89
CA SER A 3 -26.19 -14.90 -30.14
C SER A 3 -26.28 -13.44 -29.68
N LEU A 4 -25.35 -13.03 -28.81
CA LEU A 4 -25.29 -11.66 -28.31
C LEU A 4 -24.74 -10.72 -29.39
N ARG A 5 -25.42 -9.59 -29.59
CA ARG A 5 -25.01 -8.54 -30.52
C ARG A 5 -23.85 -7.73 -29.93
N ARG A 6 -22.82 -7.46 -30.75
CA ARG A 6 -21.71 -6.58 -30.38
C ARG A 6 -22.25 -5.15 -30.18
N THR A 7 -22.11 -4.62 -28.97
CA THR A 7 -22.33 -3.21 -28.68
C THR A 7 -21.06 -2.44 -29.03
N ALA A 8 -21.18 -1.43 -29.90
CA ALA A 8 -20.08 -0.51 -30.18
C ALA A 8 -19.87 0.38 -28.95
N THR A 9 -18.78 0.16 -28.23
CA THR A 9 -18.36 1.04 -27.15
C THR A 9 -17.94 2.37 -27.78
N ARG A 10 -18.69 3.43 -27.51
CA ARG A 10 -18.31 4.78 -27.91
C ARG A 10 -17.23 5.26 -26.95
N ASP A 11 -15.98 4.99 -27.31
CA ASP A 11 -14.83 5.57 -26.63
C ASP A 11 -14.84 7.08 -26.89
N ALA A 12 -15.14 7.86 -25.85
CA ALA A 12 -14.96 9.30 -25.87
C ALA A 12 -13.45 9.63 -25.73
N SER A 13 -12.65 9.19 -26.71
CA SER A 13 -11.25 9.58 -26.86
C SER A 13 -11.17 10.87 -27.66
N GLY A 14 -11.68 11.96 -27.09
CA GLY A 14 -11.50 13.32 -27.58
C GLY A 14 -10.72 14.15 -26.56
N PRO A 15 -10.06 15.26 -26.96
CA PRO A 15 -9.54 16.23 -26.00
C PRO A 15 -10.69 16.62 -25.07
N VAL A 16 -10.44 16.65 -23.76
CA VAL A 16 -11.43 17.01 -22.73
C VAL A 16 -12.07 18.32 -23.16
N ALA A 17 -13.27 18.22 -23.75
CA ALA A 17 -13.93 19.37 -24.31
C ALA A 17 -14.16 20.36 -23.18
N ALA A 18 -13.77 21.62 -23.38
CA ALA A 18 -14.03 22.67 -22.43
C ALA A 18 -15.51 22.59 -21.99
N PRO A 19 -15.79 22.73 -20.68
CA PRO A 19 -17.14 22.53 -20.17
C PRO A 19 -18.14 23.35 -20.97
N SER A 20 -19.27 22.73 -21.33
CA SER A 20 -20.29 23.41 -22.13
C SER A 20 -20.75 24.66 -21.36
N GLN A 21 -20.87 25.80 -22.05
CA GLN A 21 -21.26 27.06 -21.41
C GLN A 21 -22.61 26.95 -20.69
N ALA A 22 -23.51 26.11 -21.19
CA ALA A 22 -24.79 25.82 -20.56
C ALA A 22 -24.62 25.14 -19.19
N ASP A 23 -23.66 24.24 -19.04
CA ASP A 23 -23.42 23.55 -17.77
C ASP A 23 -22.72 24.47 -16.77
N VAL A 24 -21.79 25.31 -17.23
CA VAL A 24 -21.17 26.35 -16.39
C VAL A 24 -22.24 27.25 -15.77
N VAL A 25 -23.22 27.70 -16.57
CA VAL A 25 -24.32 28.55 -16.07
C VAL A 25 -25.20 27.82 -15.05
N LYS A 26 -25.49 26.53 -15.26
CA LYS A 26 -26.30 25.73 -14.31
C LYS A 26 -25.60 25.62 -12.95
N PHE A 27 -24.32 25.24 -12.93
CA PHE A 27 -23.58 25.08 -11.67
C PHE A 27 -23.26 26.43 -11.01
N ALA A 28 -23.06 27.50 -11.78
CA ALA A 28 -22.95 28.85 -11.25
C ALA A 28 -24.24 29.29 -10.54
N ARG A 29 -25.42 28.95 -11.09
CA ARG A 29 -26.71 29.21 -10.41
C ARG A 29 -26.83 28.45 -9.09
N VAL A 30 -26.38 27.20 -9.03
CA VAL A 30 -26.37 26.41 -7.79
C VAL A 30 -25.49 27.07 -6.72
N TYR A 31 -24.31 27.57 -7.10
CA TYR A 31 -23.43 28.31 -6.19
C TYR A 31 -24.11 29.56 -5.62
N THR A 32 -24.73 30.37 -6.49
CA THR A 32 -25.45 31.59 -6.09
C THR A 32 -26.67 31.29 -5.22
N LEU A 33 -27.42 30.23 -5.54
CA LEU A 33 -28.58 29.77 -4.77
C LEU A 33 -28.21 29.43 -3.32
N HIS A 34 -27.05 28.81 -3.13
CA HIS A 34 -26.51 28.49 -1.81
C HIS A 34 -25.66 29.60 -1.20
N ARG A 35 -25.64 30.81 -1.79
CA ARG A 35 -24.87 31.98 -1.32
C ARG A 35 -23.39 31.69 -1.09
N GLY A 36 -22.81 30.77 -1.85
CA GLY A 36 -21.41 30.34 -1.68
C GLY A 36 -21.12 29.53 -0.42
N ASP A 37 -22.13 28.94 0.23
CA ASP A 37 -21.93 28.02 1.36
C ASP A 37 -21.24 26.72 0.88
N LEU A 38 -19.92 26.68 1.03
CA LEU A 38 -19.06 25.59 0.58
C LEU A 38 -19.38 24.25 1.28
N ASP A 39 -19.81 24.28 2.53
CA ASP A 39 -20.12 23.06 3.29
C ASP A 39 -21.44 22.44 2.83
N ARG A 40 -22.41 23.29 2.45
CA ARG A 40 -23.67 22.83 1.87
C ARG A 40 -23.49 22.36 0.43
N LEU A 41 -22.71 23.08 -0.38
CA LEU A 41 -22.36 22.68 -1.74
C LEU A 41 -21.58 21.36 -1.76
N GLY A 42 -20.63 21.17 -0.84
CA GLY A 42 -19.88 19.93 -0.70
C GLY A 42 -20.79 18.74 -0.43
N ARG A 43 -21.76 18.88 0.47
CA ARG A 43 -22.74 17.82 0.76
C ARG A 43 -23.70 17.54 -0.40
N LEU A 44 -24.16 18.59 -1.10
CA LEU A 44 -25.10 18.45 -2.22
C LEU A 44 -24.47 17.77 -3.43
N LEU A 45 -23.22 18.12 -3.74
CA LEU A 45 -22.52 17.66 -4.95
C LEU A 45 -21.56 16.49 -4.67
N GLY A 46 -21.49 16.01 -3.42
CA GLY A 46 -20.59 14.93 -3.01
C GLY A 46 -19.10 15.30 -3.05
N LEU A 47 -18.78 16.60 -2.97
CA LEU A 47 -17.41 17.10 -3.00
C LEU A 47 -16.80 17.10 -1.60
N SER A 48 -15.48 16.98 -1.53
CA SER A 48 -14.76 17.11 -0.27
C SER A 48 -14.80 18.55 0.24
N PRO A 49 -15.41 18.85 1.40
CA PRO A 49 -15.44 20.21 1.95
C PRO A 49 -14.04 20.74 2.24
N ALA A 50 -13.10 19.84 2.57
CA ALA A 50 -11.71 20.20 2.78
C ALA A 50 -11.06 20.77 1.51
N MET A 51 -11.37 20.22 0.33
CA MET A 51 -10.82 20.72 -0.94
C MET A 51 -11.45 22.04 -1.36
N LEU A 52 -12.77 22.22 -1.11
CA LEU A 52 -13.44 23.49 -1.33
C LEU A 52 -12.88 24.60 -0.43
N ARG A 53 -12.49 24.28 0.80
CA ARG A 53 -11.86 25.23 1.74
C ARG A 53 -10.39 25.52 1.41
N ASP A 54 -9.66 24.54 0.90
CA ASP A 54 -8.26 24.70 0.49
C ASP A 54 -8.14 25.57 -0.78
N ARG A 55 -9.11 25.43 -1.70
CA ARG A 55 -9.20 26.22 -2.94
C ARG A 55 -10.58 26.87 -3.09
N PRO A 56 -10.88 27.91 -2.31
CA PRO A 56 -12.17 28.57 -2.36
C PRO A 56 -12.34 29.30 -3.72
N PRO A 57 -13.46 29.11 -4.41
CA PRO A 57 -13.75 29.83 -5.64
C PRO A 57 -14.04 31.31 -5.33
N ARG A 58 -13.56 32.24 -6.16
CA ARG A 58 -13.81 33.68 -5.97
C ARG A 58 -15.19 34.09 -6.47
N ASN A 59 -15.72 33.36 -7.44
CA ASN A 59 -17.03 33.63 -8.02
C ASN A 59 -17.74 32.33 -8.48
N ALA A 60 -19.03 32.45 -8.78
CA ALA A 60 -19.88 31.33 -9.18
C ALA A 60 -19.41 30.65 -10.48
N THR A 61 -18.85 31.43 -11.40
CA THR A 61 -18.34 30.93 -12.69
C THR A 61 -17.08 30.09 -12.49
N GLU A 62 -16.15 30.57 -11.66
CA GLU A 62 -14.90 29.88 -11.30
C GLU A 62 -15.20 28.57 -10.57
N PHE A 63 -16.17 28.58 -9.64
CA PHE A 63 -16.67 27.36 -9.01
C PHE A 63 -17.16 26.35 -10.05
N ALA A 64 -18.00 26.78 -10.99
CA ALA A 64 -18.57 25.90 -12.00
C ALA A 64 -17.50 25.34 -12.96
N THR A 65 -16.52 26.17 -13.36
CA THR A 65 -15.42 25.71 -14.21
C THR A 65 -14.50 24.74 -13.48
N ALA A 66 -14.13 25.02 -12.22
CA ALA A 66 -13.26 24.15 -11.42
C ALA A 66 -13.97 22.84 -11.06
N LEU A 67 -15.28 22.88 -10.80
CA LEU A 67 -16.11 21.69 -10.59
C LEU A 67 -16.12 20.79 -11.82
N LEU A 68 -16.38 21.36 -13.01
CA LEU A 68 -16.44 20.61 -14.25
C LEU A 68 -15.07 20.14 -14.75
N ALA A 69 -14.01 20.86 -14.40
CA ALA A 69 -12.62 20.43 -14.60
C ALA A 69 -12.21 19.30 -13.66
N GLY A 70 -12.99 19.05 -12.60
CA GLY A 70 -12.75 18.01 -11.63
C GLY A 70 -11.79 18.39 -10.50
N ASP A 71 -11.45 19.68 -10.35
CA ASP A 71 -10.48 20.17 -9.34
C ASP A 71 -10.91 19.89 -7.90
N TYR A 72 -12.22 19.73 -7.66
CA TYR A 72 -12.81 19.40 -6.37
C TYR A 72 -13.08 17.90 -6.17
N THR A 73 -12.83 17.10 -7.21
CA THR A 73 -12.87 15.63 -7.19
C THR A 73 -11.44 15.14 -6.97
N GLY A 74 -10.94 15.27 -5.74
CA GLY A 74 -9.71 14.57 -5.36
C GLY A 74 -9.90 13.06 -5.51
N ASP A 75 -8.80 12.33 -5.71
CA ASP A 75 -8.81 10.87 -5.72
C ASP A 75 -9.25 10.36 -4.34
N THR A 76 -10.56 10.25 -4.17
CA THR A 76 -11.20 9.90 -2.90
C THR A 76 -10.71 8.54 -2.40
N THR A 77 -10.22 7.69 -3.30
CA THR A 77 -9.63 6.39 -3.01
C THR A 77 -8.32 6.55 -2.25
N GLU A 78 -7.40 7.38 -2.74
CA GLU A 78 -6.11 7.60 -2.08
C GLU A 78 -6.24 8.33 -0.74
N LEU A 79 -7.13 9.32 -0.66
CA LEU A 79 -7.40 10.00 0.60
C LEU A 79 -8.00 9.04 1.64
N ARG A 80 -8.96 8.20 1.24
CA ARG A 80 -9.55 7.16 2.11
C ARG A 80 -8.53 6.10 2.51
N ARG A 81 -7.67 5.66 1.59
CA ARG A 81 -6.57 4.72 1.89
C ARG A 81 -5.61 5.32 2.91
N LYS A 82 -5.23 6.59 2.77
CA LYS A 82 -4.33 7.29 3.71
C LYS A 82 -4.97 7.42 5.09
N LEU A 83 -6.25 7.79 5.16
CA LEU A 83 -7.00 7.88 6.42
C LEU A 83 -7.14 6.51 7.10
N LEU A 84 -7.46 5.46 6.33
CA LEU A 84 -7.54 4.08 6.83
C LEU A 84 -6.21 3.61 7.40
N ARG A 85 -5.10 3.77 6.67
CA ARG A 85 -3.75 3.40 7.15
C ARG A 85 -3.39 4.12 8.43
N LYS A 86 -3.67 5.44 8.52
CA LYS A 86 -3.42 6.22 9.73
C LYS A 86 -4.21 5.67 10.92
N ARG A 87 -5.47 5.33 10.73
CA ARG A 87 -6.32 4.78 11.80
C ARG A 87 -5.87 3.39 12.23
N LEU A 88 -5.60 2.49 11.28
CA LEU A 88 -5.06 1.15 11.57
C LEU A 88 -3.73 1.22 12.33
N SER A 89 -2.84 2.15 11.99
CA SER A 89 -1.58 2.32 12.70
C SER A 89 -1.78 2.70 14.17
N ILE A 90 -2.74 3.59 14.46
CA ILE A 90 -3.10 3.98 15.82
C ILE A 90 -3.71 2.78 16.57
N ASP A 91 -4.67 2.11 15.94
CA ASP A 91 -5.40 0.99 16.55
C ASP A 91 -4.46 -0.19 16.84
N LEU A 92 -3.57 -0.56 15.91
CA LEU A 92 -2.58 -1.60 16.11
C LEU A 92 -1.61 -1.26 17.25
N SER A 93 -1.16 0.00 17.33
CA SER A 93 -0.28 0.44 18.41
C SER A 93 -0.98 0.38 19.78
N ALA A 94 -2.28 0.67 19.82
CA ALA A 94 -3.09 0.58 21.03
C ALA A 94 -3.43 -0.87 21.43
N MET A 95 -3.59 -1.77 20.45
CA MET A 95 -3.90 -3.19 20.68
C MET A 95 -2.67 -4.04 20.96
N ALA A 96 -1.50 -3.66 20.45
CA ALA A 96 -0.24 -4.37 20.67
C ALA A 96 0.04 -4.73 22.15
N PRO A 97 -0.12 -3.83 23.14
CA PRO A 97 0.08 -4.18 24.55
C PRO A 97 -1.02 -5.08 25.14
N GLN A 98 -2.17 -5.22 24.46
CA GLN A 98 -3.28 -6.08 24.90
C GLN A 98 -3.18 -7.50 24.35
N LEU A 99 -2.26 -7.74 23.41
CA LEU A 99 -2.05 -9.07 22.86
C LEU A 99 -1.46 -9.97 23.94
N LYS A 100 -2.14 -11.10 24.18
CA LYS A 100 -1.63 -12.11 25.12
C LYS A 100 -0.30 -12.62 24.58
N PRO A 101 0.76 -12.65 25.42
CA PRO A 101 2.01 -13.29 25.03
C PRO A 101 1.69 -14.74 24.67
N THR A 102 1.89 -15.08 23.41
CA THR A 102 1.74 -16.46 22.95
C THR A 102 3.03 -17.18 23.29
N THR A 103 2.94 -18.29 24.01
CA THR A 103 4.10 -19.13 24.31
C THR A 103 4.51 -19.81 23.01
N THR A 104 5.44 -19.19 22.29
CA THR A 104 6.10 -19.85 21.18
C THR A 104 6.85 -21.03 21.78
N ARG A 105 6.47 -22.25 21.39
CA ARG A 105 7.21 -23.45 21.75
C ARG A 105 8.52 -23.41 20.96
N GLU A 106 9.50 -22.70 21.49
CA GLU A 106 10.89 -22.86 21.09
C GLU A 106 11.21 -24.32 21.43
N ALA A 107 11.15 -25.19 20.44
CA ALA A 107 11.80 -26.48 20.55
C ALA A 107 13.28 -26.17 20.65
N VAL A 108 13.77 -25.96 21.88
CA VAL A 108 15.17 -26.12 22.23
C VAL A 108 15.42 -27.62 22.13
N ALA A 109 15.45 -28.13 20.89
CA ALA A 109 16.18 -29.34 20.62
C ALA A 109 17.64 -28.95 20.83
N GLU A 110 18.24 -29.34 21.96
CA GLU A 110 19.69 -29.46 22.01
C GLU A 110 20.10 -30.21 20.73
N ALA A 111 20.86 -29.54 19.88
CA ALA A 111 21.28 -30.15 18.63
C ALA A 111 21.96 -31.48 18.96
N ASP A 112 21.48 -32.56 18.33
CA ASP A 112 21.97 -33.91 18.58
C ASP A 112 23.51 -33.90 18.49
N PRO A 113 24.24 -34.33 19.53
CA PRO A 113 25.70 -34.32 19.51
C PRO A 113 26.30 -35.09 18.33
N ASP A 114 25.56 -36.04 17.74
CA ASP A 114 25.98 -36.72 16.52
C ASP A 114 25.80 -35.86 15.27
N ALA A 115 24.75 -35.04 15.22
CA ALA A 115 24.54 -34.05 14.16
C ALA A 115 25.61 -32.94 14.20
N ILE A 116 25.95 -32.45 15.39
CA ILE A 116 27.04 -31.46 15.59
C ILE A 116 28.37 -32.05 15.09
N ARG A 117 28.69 -33.29 15.46
CA ARG A 117 29.92 -33.96 15.00
C ARG A 117 29.91 -34.23 13.50
N ALA A 118 28.76 -34.56 12.91
CA ALA A 118 28.64 -34.73 11.47
C ALA A 118 28.85 -33.41 10.70
N ALA A 119 28.27 -32.31 11.19
CA ALA A 119 28.45 -30.97 10.61
C ALA A 119 29.90 -30.48 10.72
N ALA A 120 30.57 -30.70 11.86
CA ALA A 120 31.99 -30.37 12.03
C ALA A 120 32.90 -31.17 11.08
N ARG A 121 32.60 -32.46 10.86
CA ARG A 121 33.32 -33.28 9.86
C ARG A 121 33.09 -32.80 8.43
N ALA A 122 31.86 -32.42 8.08
CA ALA A 122 31.54 -31.87 6.77
C ALA A 122 32.32 -30.57 6.50
N TYR A 123 32.45 -29.70 7.51
CA TYR A 123 33.27 -28.49 7.43
C TYR A 123 34.75 -28.80 7.21
N GLY A 124 35.31 -29.75 7.97
CA GLY A 124 36.71 -30.18 7.82
C GLY A 124 36.98 -30.85 6.46
N ALA A 125 36.06 -31.67 5.97
CA ALA A 125 36.17 -32.34 4.67
C ALA A 125 36.10 -31.36 3.48
N ALA A 126 35.34 -30.26 3.63
CA ALA A 126 35.28 -29.18 2.65
C ALA A 126 36.46 -28.19 2.76
N GLY A 127 37.36 -28.37 3.72
CA GLY A 127 38.52 -27.48 3.91
C GLY A 127 38.15 -26.03 4.22
N GLY A 128 36.95 -25.78 4.76
CA GLY A 128 36.44 -24.42 5.02
C GLY A 128 35.96 -23.66 3.78
N ASP A 129 35.83 -24.31 2.62
CA ASP A 129 35.25 -23.69 1.43
C ASP A 129 33.71 -23.57 1.54
N LEU A 130 33.22 -22.35 1.50
CA LEU A 130 31.81 -22.02 1.71
C LEU A 130 30.93 -22.43 0.52
N ALA A 131 31.49 -22.49 -0.69
CA ALA A 131 30.74 -22.86 -1.89
C ALA A 131 30.41 -24.36 -1.90
N THR A 132 31.39 -25.19 -1.55
CA THR A 132 31.19 -26.64 -1.40
C THR A 132 30.29 -26.99 -0.22
N LEU A 133 30.39 -26.27 0.90
CA LEU A 133 29.48 -26.43 2.05
C LEU A 133 28.04 -26.04 1.74
N ALA A 134 27.83 -24.93 1.01
CA ALA A 134 26.51 -24.51 0.54
C ALA A 134 25.84 -25.62 -0.31
N GLY A 135 26.62 -26.24 -1.20
CA GLY A 135 26.16 -27.37 -2.01
C GLY A 135 25.85 -28.63 -1.20
N LEU A 136 26.70 -28.95 -0.22
CA LEU A 136 26.57 -30.15 0.61
C LEU A 136 25.40 -30.06 1.60
N CYS A 137 25.22 -28.90 2.25
CA CYS A 137 24.16 -28.65 3.23
C CYS A 137 22.85 -28.16 2.59
N ARG A 138 22.82 -27.92 1.28
CA ARG A 138 21.70 -27.29 0.54
C ARG A 138 21.26 -25.95 1.14
N VAL A 139 22.22 -25.19 1.66
CA VAL A 139 22.01 -23.85 2.24
C VAL A 139 22.54 -22.82 1.25
N PRO A 140 21.83 -21.70 0.99
CA PRO A 140 22.32 -20.69 0.06
C PRO A 140 23.59 -20.02 0.59
N GLN A 141 24.60 -19.88 -0.28
CA GLN A 141 25.94 -19.41 0.06
C GLN A 141 25.97 -18.07 0.81
N HIS A 142 25.12 -17.11 0.42
CA HIS A 142 25.08 -15.78 1.04
C HIS A 142 24.75 -15.83 2.55
N LEU A 143 24.04 -16.85 3.03
CA LEU A 143 23.77 -16.99 4.46
C LEU A 143 25.03 -17.40 5.24
N LEU A 144 25.86 -18.27 4.66
CA LEU A 144 27.15 -18.65 5.25
C LEU A 144 28.17 -17.51 5.22
N GLU A 145 28.03 -16.57 4.29
CA GLU A 145 28.86 -15.35 4.22
C GLU A 145 28.49 -14.34 5.30
N ILE A 146 27.19 -14.20 5.60
CA ILE A 146 26.69 -13.31 6.66
C ILE A 146 27.13 -13.82 8.05
N SER A 147 27.09 -15.13 8.26
CA SER A 147 27.50 -15.76 9.51
C SER A 147 28.75 -16.64 9.33
N ARG A 148 29.83 -16.05 8.80
CA ARG A 148 31.06 -16.79 8.50
C ARG A 148 31.55 -17.58 9.73
N PRO A 149 31.55 -18.92 9.67
CA PRO A 149 32.06 -19.73 10.75
C PRO A 149 33.58 -19.59 10.84
N LYS A 150 34.09 -19.45 12.05
CA LYS A 150 35.54 -19.32 12.30
C LYS A 150 36.23 -20.68 12.27
N ASP A 151 35.56 -21.69 12.82
CA ASP A 151 36.06 -23.05 12.99
C ASP A 151 34.94 -24.08 12.75
N ALA A 152 35.31 -25.35 12.62
CA ALA A 152 34.36 -26.46 12.41
C ALA A 152 33.31 -26.58 13.52
N GLU A 153 33.69 -26.29 14.77
CA GLU A 153 32.76 -26.29 15.91
C GLU A 153 31.82 -25.08 15.92
N ASP A 154 32.28 -23.93 15.41
CA ASP A 154 31.47 -22.72 15.27
C ASP A 154 30.44 -22.87 14.15
N PHE A 155 30.79 -23.58 13.07
CA PHE A 155 29.84 -23.97 12.03
C PHE A 155 28.76 -24.93 12.54
N ALA A 156 29.14 -25.90 13.36
CA ALA A 156 28.22 -26.94 13.82
C ALA A 156 27.22 -26.48 14.92
N ARG A 157 27.46 -25.31 15.55
CA ARG A 157 26.62 -24.74 16.61
C ARG A 157 25.68 -23.63 16.14
N LYS A 158 25.89 -23.12 14.92
CA LYS A 158 25.10 -22.05 14.31
C LYS A 158 23.98 -22.61 13.45
#